data_AF-X0K6Q9-F1
#
_entry.id   AF-X0K6Q9-F1
#
_cell.length_a   1.000
_cell.length_b   1.000
_cell.length_c   1.000
_cell.angle_alpha   90.00
_cell.angle_beta   90.00
_cell.angle_gamma   90.00
#
_symmetry.space_group_name_H-M   'P 1'
#
loop_
_entity.id
_entity.type
_entity.pdbx_description
1 polymer ?
#
loop_
_entity_poly.entity_id
_entity_poly.type
_entity_poly.pdbx_seq_one_letter_code
_entity_poly.pdbx_strand_id
1 'polypeptide(L)'
;MFRNLCGKDSLMNAILVTTMWEDEYAAIGERREQELIATCGFWGALVEEGAQINRHNKTRSSAMSLLRTIARNDRVTISIQKEMVSEHKDLNKTEAGIGLNSDFLLAEQRVMKEMSEALEMQRQARKDQDERSAEEQRQYRETMQKRVDHLNQGRENLKIGLEEMKEQRHRFKVLEGKYRKSQERMRHRTRSRIWKSNTGSESKRCFNEPKKPVGNSRVSVFN
;
A
#
# COMPACT_ATOMS: atom_id res chain seq x y z
N MET A 1 10.04 7.17 7.92
CA MET A 1 8.74 6.50 7.62
C MET A 1 8.57 6.09 6.15
N PHE A 2 8.45 7.01 5.17
CA PHE A 2 8.15 6.67 3.76
C PHE A 2 9.14 5.66 3.13
N ARG A 3 10.44 5.84 3.39
CA ARG A 3 11.50 4.91 2.98
C ARG A 3 11.26 3.46 3.43
N ASN A 4 10.81 3.24 4.68
CA ASN A 4 10.53 1.90 5.20
C ASN A 4 9.29 1.28 4.56
N LEU A 5 8.32 2.10 4.13
CA LEU A 5 7.10 1.64 3.48
C LEU A 5 7.39 1.13 2.07
N CYS A 6 8.11 1.94 1.29
CA CYS A 6 8.51 1.60 -0.07
C CYS A 6 9.60 0.52 -0.08
N GLY A 7 10.62 0.66 0.75
CA GLY A 7 11.87 -0.08 0.61
C GLY A 7 12.76 0.50 -0.49
N LYS A 8 14.07 0.32 -0.32
CA LYS A 8 15.11 0.88 -1.20
C LYS A 8 14.88 0.56 -2.68
N ASP A 9 14.55 -0.69 -3.00
CA ASP A 9 14.41 -1.14 -4.40
C ASP A 9 13.18 -0.56 -5.10
N SER A 10 12.17 -0.08 -4.38
CA SER A 10 10.96 0.48 -5.00
C SER A 10 10.96 2.00 -5.10
N LEU A 11 11.93 2.68 -4.47
CA LEU A 11 12.04 4.13 -4.52
C LEU A 11 12.33 4.67 -5.92
N MET A 12 12.94 3.86 -6.80
CA MET A 12 13.08 4.18 -8.23
C MET A 12 11.74 4.43 -8.94
N ASN A 13 10.63 3.94 -8.38
CA ASN A 13 9.28 4.15 -8.89
C ASN A 13 8.51 5.27 -8.16
N ALA A 14 9.14 5.93 -7.19
CA ALA A 14 8.53 7.04 -6.47
C ALA A 14 8.85 8.37 -7.16
N ILE A 15 7.83 9.23 -7.26
CA ILE A 15 7.99 10.61 -7.73
C ILE A 15 7.59 11.56 -6.60
N LEU A 16 8.55 12.35 -6.13
CA LEU A 16 8.37 13.42 -5.17
C LEU A 16 7.95 14.67 -5.93
N VAL A 17 6.79 15.23 -5.58
CA VAL A 17 6.18 16.31 -6.34
C VAL A 17 6.03 17.56 -5.50
N THR A 18 6.67 18.64 -5.92
CA THR A 18 6.48 19.98 -5.36
C THR A 18 5.31 20.68 -6.07
N THR A 19 4.53 21.47 -5.33
CA THR A 19 3.40 22.23 -5.86
C THR A 19 3.55 23.72 -5.50
N MET A 20 2.60 24.57 -5.93
CA MET A 20 2.59 26.01 -5.65
C MET A 20 3.74 26.78 -6.32
N TRP A 21 4.00 26.48 -7.59
CA TRP A 21 5.01 27.13 -8.44
C TRP A 21 4.48 28.37 -9.18
N GLU A 22 3.70 29.20 -8.51
CA GLU A 22 3.20 30.46 -9.06
C GLU A 22 4.34 31.50 -9.14
N ASP A 23 4.31 32.37 -10.15
CA ASP A 23 5.45 33.23 -10.51
C ASP A 23 5.94 34.12 -9.36
N GLU A 24 5.03 34.58 -8.48
CA GLU A 24 5.36 35.42 -7.32
C GLU A 24 6.18 34.69 -6.23
N TYR A 25 6.24 33.35 -6.25
CA TYR A 25 7.00 32.55 -5.29
C TYR A 25 8.13 31.74 -5.90
N ALA A 26 8.42 31.86 -7.21
CA ALA A 26 9.34 30.98 -7.91
C ALA A 26 10.71 30.86 -7.22
N ALA A 27 11.35 31.98 -6.88
CA ALA A 27 12.66 31.98 -6.20
C ALA A 27 12.62 31.34 -4.80
N ILE A 28 11.53 31.54 -4.06
CA ILE A 28 11.33 30.90 -2.74
C ILE A 28 11.09 29.40 -2.91
N GLY A 29 10.30 29.02 -3.90
CA GLY A 29 10.03 27.63 -4.26
C GLY A 29 11.31 26.88 -4.61
N GLU A 30 12.18 27.47 -5.42
CA GLU A 30 13.47 26.87 -5.80
C GLU A 30 14.37 26.65 -4.58
N ARG A 31 14.49 27.65 -3.71
CA ARG A 31 15.27 27.51 -2.48
C ARG A 31 14.73 26.39 -1.58
N ARG A 32 13.41 26.30 -1.42
CA ARG A 32 12.78 25.24 -0.61
C ARG A 32 12.95 23.86 -1.24
N GLU A 33 12.80 23.75 -2.56
CA GLU A 33 13.04 22.50 -3.28
C GLU A 33 14.50 22.04 -3.10
N GLN A 34 15.46 22.96 -3.21
CA GLN A 34 16.86 22.65 -2.95
C GLN A 34 17.11 22.20 -1.51
N GLU A 35 16.47 22.84 -0.52
CA GLU A 35 16.56 22.43 0.89
C GLU A 35 15.98 21.03 1.12
N LEU A 36 14.85 20.70 0.49
CA LEU A 36 14.26 19.36 0.54
C LEU A 36 15.24 18.31 -0.01
N ILE A 37 15.90 18.61 -1.13
CA ILE A 37 16.86 17.72 -1.79
C ILE A 37 18.15 17.57 -0.99
N ALA A 38 18.69 18.69 -0.49
CA ALA A 38 19.98 18.70 0.20
C ALA A 38 19.91 18.06 1.58
N THR A 39 18.74 18.07 2.22
CA THR A 39 18.59 17.55 3.58
C THR A 39 18.25 16.07 3.57
N CYS A 40 19.15 15.24 4.08
CA CYS A 40 18.97 13.79 4.18
C CYS A 40 17.68 13.41 4.94
N GLY A 41 17.34 14.15 6.00
CA GLY A 41 16.10 13.97 6.76
C GLY A 41 14.80 14.37 6.03
N PHE A 42 14.90 15.01 4.87
CA PHE A 42 13.76 15.35 4.00
C PHE A 42 13.72 14.42 2.79
N TRP A 43 14.09 14.90 1.60
CA TRP A 43 14.06 14.12 0.36
C TRP A 43 15.42 13.60 -0.03
N GLY A 44 16.53 14.14 0.51
CA GLY A 44 17.88 13.73 0.11
C GLY A 44 18.10 12.22 0.14
N ALA A 45 17.74 11.55 1.23
CA ALA A 45 17.87 10.10 1.33
C ALA A 45 17.00 9.34 0.30
N LEU A 46 15.83 9.87 -0.04
CA LEU A 46 14.93 9.24 -1.03
C LEU A 46 15.49 9.39 -2.45
N VAL A 47 16.05 10.57 -2.75
CA VAL A 47 16.65 10.91 -4.04
C VAL A 47 17.93 10.11 -4.27
N GLU A 48 18.77 9.96 -3.25
CA GLU A 48 19.95 9.07 -3.27
C GLU A 48 19.58 7.61 -3.57
N GLU A 49 18.40 7.18 -3.13
CA GLU A 49 17.87 5.83 -3.39
C GLU A 49 17.05 5.73 -4.70
N GLY A 50 17.05 6.79 -5.52
CA GLY A 50 16.52 6.78 -6.88
C GLY A 50 15.13 7.40 -7.07
N ALA A 51 14.55 8.02 -6.03
CA ALA A 51 13.29 8.73 -6.17
C ALA A 51 13.44 9.93 -7.13
N GLN A 52 12.46 10.08 -8.03
CA GLN A 52 12.43 11.17 -8.99
C GLN A 52 11.81 12.42 -8.37
N ILE A 53 12.18 13.60 -8.85
CA ILE A 53 11.64 14.88 -8.39
C ILE A 53 11.03 15.61 -9.56
N ASN A 54 9.76 16.00 -9.42
CA ASN A 54 9.07 16.78 -10.43
C ASN A 54 8.29 17.94 -9.81
N ARG A 55 8.03 18.96 -10.61
CA ARG A 55 7.16 20.10 -10.25
C ARG A 55 5.77 19.90 -10.83
N HIS A 56 4.73 20.20 -10.07
CA HIS A 56 3.35 20.22 -10.53
C HIS A 56 2.77 21.63 -10.47
N ASN A 57 2.45 22.18 -11.64
CA ASN A 57 2.02 23.57 -11.80
C ASN A 57 0.49 23.71 -11.76
N LYS A 58 -0.20 22.82 -11.02
CA LYS A 58 -1.67 22.79 -10.90
C LYS A 58 -2.42 22.68 -12.25
N THR A 59 -1.75 22.21 -13.30
CA THR A 59 -2.33 22.03 -14.64
C THR A 59 -2.59 20.57 -14.97
N ARG A 60 -3.62 20.30 -15.77
CA ARG A 60 -3.90 18.95 -16.28
C ARG A 60 -2.71 18.36 -17.05
N SER A 61 -1.98 19.18 -17.80
CA SER A 61 -0.82 18.75 -18.58
C SER A 61 0.32 18.25 -17.69
N SER A 62 0.68 19.00 -16.64
CA SER A 62 1.72 18.57 -15.70
C SER A 62 1.32 17.31 -14.93
N ALA A 63 0.06 17.21 -14.47
CA ALA A 63 -0.45 15.98 -13.85
C ALA A 63 -0.38 14.77 -14.79
N MET A 64 -0.79 14.94 -16.05
CA MET A 64 -0.76 13.87 -17.04
C MET A 64 0.68 13.43 -17.37
N SER A 65 1.64 14.35 -17.37
CA SER A 65 3.06 14.03 -17.54
C SER A 65 3.59 13.13 -16.41
N LEU A 66 3.22 13.44 -15.16
CA LEU A 66 3.57 12.61 -14.00
C LEU A 66 3.00 11.20 -14.13
N LEU A 67 1.71 11.10 -14.46
CA LEU A 67 1.04 9.80 -14.63
C LEU A 67 1.67 8.96 -15.75
N ARG A 68 2.03 9.58 -16.88
CA ARG A 68 2.72 8.90 -17.98
C ARG A 68 4.10 8.38 -17.57
N THR A 69 4.79 9.09 -16.67
CA THR A 69 6.09 8.66 -16.14
C THR A 69 5.90 7.40 -15.30
N ILE A 70 4.97 7.42 -14.35
CA ILE A 70 4.67 6.26 -13.48
C ILE A 70 4.18 5.07 -14.31
N ALA A 71 3.32 5.29 -15.32
CA ALA A 71 2.75 4.22 -16.12
C ALA A 71 3.77 3.46 -16.99
N ARG A 72 4.95 4.04 -17.23
CA ARG A 72 6.04 3.40 -17.98
C ARG A 72 6.95 2.54 -17.10
N ASN A 73 6.91 2.73 -15.79
CA ASN A 73 7.79 2.01 -14.88
C ASN A 73 7.32 0.56 -14.70
N ASP A 74 8.28 -0.34 -14.55
CA ASP A 74 7.98 -1.73 -14.23
C ASP A 74 7.33 -1.85 -12.86
N ARG A 75 6.46 -2.86 -12.69
CA ARG A 75 5.81 -3.09 -11.40
C ARG A 75 6.82 -3.59 -10.39
N VAL A 76 7.05 -2.80 -9.34
CA VAL A 76 7.86 -3.21 -8.19
C VAL A 76 6.95 -3.45 -6.99
N THR A 77 7.19 -4.55 -6.26
CA THR A 77 6.51 -4.81 -4.99
C THR A 77 7.18 -4.01 -3.88
N ILE A 78 6.42 -3.14 -3.21
CA ILE A 78 6.91 -2.35 -2.08
C ILE A 78 7.18 -3.24 -0.85
N SER A 79 8.14 -2.86 0.00
CA SER A 79 8.56 -3.63 1.17
C SER A 79 7.40 -4.04 2.07
N ILE A 80 6.51 -3.11 2.42
CA ILE A 80 5.35 -3.41 3.26
C ILE A 80 4.44 -4.51 2.65
N GLN A 81 4.28 -4.52 1.33
CA GLN A 81 3.49 -5.56 0.66
C GLN A 81 4.21 -6.90 0.71
N LYS A 82 5.53 -6.94 0.46
CA LYS A 82 6.33 -8.15 0.59
C LYS A 82 6.25 -8.72 2.02
N GLU A 83 6.44 -7.89 3.03
CA GLU A 83 6.39 -8.29 4.43
C GLU A 83 5.01 -8.83 4.83
N MET A 84 3.93 -8.16 4.43
CA MET A 84 2.57 -8.55 4.82
C MET A 84 1.98 -9.70 3.99
N VAL A 85 2.38 -9.81 2.72
CA VAL A 85 1.81 -10.78 1.78
C VAL A 85 2.69 -12.01 1.69
N SER A 86 3.98 -11.84 1.41
CA SER A 86 4.93 -12.94 1.21
C SER A 86 5.45 -13.49 2.54
N GLU A 87 5.77 -12.62 3.49
CA GLU A 87 6.34 -13.02 4.80
C GLU A 87 5.28 -13.17 5.90
N HIS A 88 4.02 -12.87 5.59
CA HIS A 88 2.88 -12.96 6.52
C HIS A 88 3.07 -12.21 7.85
N LYS A 89 3.86 -11.13 7.85
CA LYS A 89 3.99 -10.25 9.01
C LYS A 89 2.70 -9.46 9.22
N ASP A 90 2.33 -9.29 10.49
CA ASP A 90 1.34 -8.29 10.89
C ASP A 90 1.90 -6.89 10.59
N LEU A 91 1.04 -5.92 10.30
CA LEU A 91 1.49 -4.56 9.99
C LEU A 91 2.40 -3.97 11.09
N ASN A 92 2.06 -4.18 12.36
CA ASN A 92 2.85 -3.67 13.49
C ASN A 92 4.26 -4.30 13.60
N LYS A 93 4.50 -5.41 12.89
CA LYS A 93 5.79 -6.11 12.80
C LYS A 93 6.55 -5.80 11.51
N THR A 94 5.94 -5.04 10.59
CA THR A 94 6.62 -4.54 9.38
C THR A 94 7.62 -3.46 9.76
N GLU A 95 8.65 -3.27 8.95
CA GLU A 95 9.65 -2.22 9.18
C GLU A 95 9.02 -0.82 9.18
N ALA A 96 8.01 -0.61 8.33
CA ALA A 96 7.21 0.62 8.29
C ALA A 96 6.38 0.82 9.56
N GLY A 97 5.73 -0.24 10.05
CA GLY A 97 4.93 -0.20 11.29
C GLY A 97 5.79 0.05 12.53
N ILE A 98 6.95 -0.60 12.63
CA ILE A 98 7.92 -0.39 13.72
C ILE A 98 8.45 1.05 13.69
N GLY A 99 8.87 1.53 12.51
CA GLY A 99 9.37 2.89 12.34
C GLY A 99 8.32 3.93 12.72
N LEU A 100 7.07 3.75 12.29
CA LEU A 100 5.98 4.66 12.62
C LEU A 100 5.70 4.68 14.14
N ASN A 101 5.71 3.52 14.81
CA ASN A 101 5.51 3.48 16.25
C ASN A 101 6.66 4.15 17.03
N SER A 102 7.90 3.99 16.54
CA SER A 102 9.05 4.72 17.07
C SER A 102 8.91 6.23 16.90
N ASP A 103 8.48 6.69 15.72
CA ASP A 103 8.25 8.12 15.45
C ASP A 103 7.19 8.70 16.40
N PHE A 104 6.10 7.96 16.67
CA PHE A 104 5.09 8.33 17.65
C PHE A 104 5.66 8.45 19.07
N LEU A 105 6.46 7.47 19.51
CA LEU A 105 7.07 7.50 20.85
C LEU A 105 8.03 8.69 21.01
N LEU A 106 8.84 8.99 19.99
CA LEU A 106 9.73 10.14 20.02
C LEU A 106 8.95 11.47 20.04
N ALA A 107 7.87 11.58 19.27
CA ALA A 107 7.00 12.75 19.30
C ALA A 107 6.34 12.94 20.67
N GLU A 108 5.82 11.85 21.26
CA GLU A 108 5.23 11.84 22.61
C GLU A 108 6.25 12.31 23.66
N GLN A 109 7.47 11.77 23.63
CA GLN A 109 8.56 12.18 24.53
C GLN A 109 8.93 13.66 24.37
N ARG A 110 9.00 14.18 23.14
CA ARG A 110 9.28 15.60 22.90
C ARG A 110 8.20 16.49 23.49
N VAL A 111 6.93 16.19 23.23
CA VAL A 111 5.81 16.97 23.75
C VAL A 111 5.74 16.88 25.29
N MET A 112 5.98 15.71 25.88
CA MET A 112 6.05 15.56 27.34
C MET A 112 7.20 16.38 27.93
N LYS A 113 8.36 16.38 27.28
CA LYS A 113 9.51 17.18 27.72
C LYS A 113 9.21 18.67 27.66
N GLU A 114 8.71 19.17 26.54
CA GLU A 114 8.27 20.56 26.38
C GLU A 114 7.23 20.96 27.43
N MET A 115 6.30 20.06 27.74
CA MET A 115 5.29 20.28 28.79
C MET A 115 5.93 20.37 30.18
N SER A 116 6.89 19.48 30.49
CA SER A 116 7.59 19.50 31.78
C SER A 116 8.42 20.78 31.98
N GLU A 117 9.10 21.24 30.92
CA GLU A 117 9.88 22.48 30.94
C GLU A 117 8.97 23.70 31.11
N ALA A 118 7.84 23.72 30.41
CA ALA A 118 6.83 24.77 30.57
C ALA A 118 6.23 24.81 31.99
N LEU A 119 5.98 23.63 32.58
CA LEU A 119 5.50 23.50 33.97
C LEU A 119 6.51 24.05 34.98
N GLU A 120 7.80 23.80 34.76
CA GLU A 120 8.86 24.25 35.65
C GLU A 120 9.12 25.75 35.53
N MET A 121 9.16 26.29 34.30
CA MET A 121 9.18 27.74 34.06
C MET A 121 8.00 28.44 34.74
N GLN A 122 6.81 27.82 34.70
CA GLN A 122 5.65 28.33 35.39
C GLN A 122 5.80 28.31 36.92
N ARG A 123 6.32 27.24 37.52
CA ARG A 123 6.56 27.20 38.98
C ARG A 123 7.50 28.32 39.41
N GLN A 124 8.47 28.64 38.58
CA GLN A 124 9.41 29.72 38.85
C GLN A 124 8.74 31.09 38.71
N ALA A 125 7.97 31.34 37.64
CA ALA A 125 7.25 32.60 37.43
C ALA A 125 6.13 32.86 38.45
N ARG A 126 5.51 31.80 39.02
CA ARG A 126 4.47 31.95 40.06
C ARG A 126 5.01 32.54 41.38
N LYS A 127 6.32 32.50 41.59
CA LYS A 127 6.98 33.19 42.70
C LYS A 127 7.01 34.71 42.51
N ASP A 128 6.82 35.19 41.28
CA ASP A 128 6.95 36.60 40.90
C ASP A 128 5.58 37.33 40.78
N GLN A 129 4.48 36.68 41.19
CA GLN A 129 3.10 37.20 41.32
C GLN A 129 2.58 38.11 40.17
N ASP A 130 1.95 37.50 39.16
CA ASP A 130 1.06 38.22 38.24
C ASP A 130 -0.12 37.33 37.77
N GLU A 131 -1.37 37.80 37.90
CA GLU A 131 -2.58 37.02 37.56
C GLU A 131 -2.78 36.86 36.05
N ARG A 132 -2.34 37.83 35.22
CA ARG A 132 -2.39 37.72 33.74
C ARG A 132 -1.53 36.58 33.22
N SER A 133 -0.35 36.38 33.82
CA SER A 133 0.56 35.27 33.51
C SER A 133 -0.06 33.90 33.81
N ALA A 134 -0.99 33.81 34.76
CA ALA A 134 -1.65 32.56 35.12
C ALA A 134 -2.70 32.13 34.08
N GLU A 135 -3.40 33.07 33.45
CA GLU A 135 -4.41 32.77 32.42
C GLU A 135 -3.77 32.37 31.09
N GLU A 136 -2.74 33.10 30.64
CA GLU A 136 -1.94 32.74 29.45
C GLU A 136 -1.30 31.35 29.60
N GLN A 137 -0.86 31.01 30.82
CA GLN A 137 -0.34 29.68 31.13
C GLN A 137 -1.41 28.58 31.10
N ARG A 138 -2.65 28.85 31.53
CA ARG A 138 -3.75 27.89 31.38
C ARG A 138 -4.01 27.61 29.91
N GLN A 139 -4.12 28.65 29.09
CA GLN A 139 -4.35 28.51 27.65
C GLN A 139 -3.22 27.73 26.97
N TYR A 140 -1.97 27.98 27.36
CA TYR A 140 -0.82 27.24 26.86
C TYR A 140 -0.86 25.75 27.24
N ARG A 141 -1.13 25.44 28.52
CA ARG A 141 -1.28 24.05 28.99
C ARG A 141 -2.41 23.33 28.27
N GLU A 142 -3.57 23.97 28.12
CA GLU A 142 -4.70 23.39 27.39
C GLU A 142 -4.34 23.13 25.92
N THR A 143 -3.62 24.05 25.27
CA THR A 143 -3.17 23.88 23.89
C THR A 143 -2.21 22.70 23.77
N MET A 144 -1.27 22.55 24.71
CA MET A 144 -0.33 21.42 24.73
C MET A 144 -1.02 20.11 25.05
N GLN A 145 -1.98 20.09 25.99
CA GLN A 145 -2.78 18.91 26.28
C GLN A 145 -3.58 18.46 25.06
N LYS A 146 -4.21 19.41 24.35
CA LYS A 146 -4.89 19.12 23.07
C LYS A 146 -3.95 18.53 22.02
N ARG A 147 -2.68 18.97 21.95
CA ARG A 147 -1.68 18.38 21.05
C ARG A 147 -1.35 16.94 21.42
N VAL A 148 -1.18 16.64 22.72
CA VAL A 148 -0.97 15.26 23.21
C VAL A 148 -2.19 14.39 22.90
N ASP A 149 -3.39 14.88 23.20
CA ASP A 149 -4.63 14.15 22.98
C ASP A 149 -4.85 13.87 21.49
N HIS A 150 -4.54 14.84 20.62
CA HIS A 150 -4.60 14.67 19.17
C HIS A 150 -3.62 13.61 18.66
N LEU A 151 -2.37 13.61 19.15
CA LEU A 151 -1.39 12.58 18.80
C LEU A 151 -1.85 11.20 19.26
N ASN A 152 -2.41 11.10 20.48
CA ASN A 152 -2.94 9.85 21.02
C ASN A 152 -4.15 9.34 20.24
N GLN A 153 -5.08 10.22 19.88
CA GLN A 153 -6.21 9.88 19.01
C GLN A 153 -5.74 9.39 17.64
N GLY A 154 -4.75 10.07 17.03
CA GLY A 154 -4.16 9.63 15.76
C GLY A 154 -3.58 8.21 15.86
N ARG A 155 -2.88 7.91 16.97
CA ARG A 155 -2.34 6.57 17.24
C ARG A 155 -3.44 5.52 17.40
N GLU A 156 -4.51 5.84 18.13
CA GLU A 156 -5.59 4.88 18.39
C GLU A 156 -6.47 4.65 17.16
N ASN A 157 -6.81 5.71 16.43
CA ASN A 157 -7.52 5.60 15.15
C ASN A 157 -6.74 4.74 14.15
N LEU A 158 -5.42 4.87 14.12
CA LEU A 158 -4.58 4.01 13.31
C LEU A 158 -4.76 2.54 13.76
N LYS A 159 -4.57 2.21 15.04
CA LYS A 159 -4.75 0.83 15.55
C LYS A 159 -6.11 0.23 15.17
N ILE A 160 -7.20 0.99 15.36
CA ILE A 160 -8.55 0.54 15.01
C ILE A 160 -8.63 0.25 13.51
N GLY A 161 -8.17 1.19 12.66
CA GLY A 161 -8.14 0.98 11.21
C GLY A 161 -7.29 -0.23 10.79
N LEU A 162 -6.24 -0.57 11.56
CA LEU A 162 -5.43 -1.77 11.30
C LEU A 162 -6.17 -3.07 11.61
N GLU A 163 -6.90 -3.13 12.72
CA GLU A 163 -7.70 -4.31 13.06
C GLU A 163 -8.85 -4.49 12.07
N GLU A 164 -9.53 -3.40 11.68
CA GLU A 164 -10.56 -3.43 10.64
C GLU A 164 -10.00 -3.94 9.30
N MET A 165 -8.81 -3.47 8.89
CA MET A 165 -8.16 -3.93 7.66
C MET A 165 -7.79 -5.42 7.72
N LYS A 166 -7.33 -5.93 8.87
CA LYS A 166 -7.06 -7.36 9.05
C LYS A 166 -8.34 -8.19 8.88
N GLU A 167 -9.44 -7.76 9.48
CA GLU A 167 -10.73 -8.43 9.34
C GLU A 167 -11.24 -8.41 7.90
N GLN A 168 -11.13 -7.27 7.21
CA GLN A 168 -11.51 -7.17 5.80
C GLN A 168 -10.68 -8.11 4.92
N ARG A 169 -9.36 -8.17 5.15
CA ARG A 169 -8.47 -9.08 4.42
C ARG A 169 -8.83 -10.54 4.69
N HIS A 170 -9.13 -10.90 5.94
CA HIS A 170 -9.58 -12.25 6.28
C HIS A 170 -10.89 -12.61 5.56
N ARG A 171 -11.88 -11.72 5.61
CA ARG A 171 -13.16 -11.87 4.90
C ARG A 171 -12.95 -12.07 3.40
N PHE A 172 -12.10 -11.26 2.78
CA PHE A 172 -11.81 -11.35 1.35
C PHE A 172 -11.16 -12.68 0.98
N LYS A 173 -10.18 -13.15 1.76
CA LYS A 173 -9.50 -14.44 1.55
C LYS A 173 -10.47 -15.63 1.65
N VAL A 174 -11.42 -15.57 2.59
CA VAL A 174 -12.49 -16.57 2.71
C VAL A 174 -13.40 -16.57 1.48
N LEU A 175 -13.80 -15.38 1.01
CA LEU A 175 -14.64 -15.23 -0.19
C LEU A 175 -13.94 -15.76 -1.44
N GLU A 176 -12.68 -15.40 -1.67
CA GLU A 176 -11.88 -15.92 -2.78
C GLU A 176 -11.78 -17.45 -2.75
N GLY A 177 -11.52 -18.03 -1.58
CA GLY A 177 -11.49 -19.48 -1.40
C GLY A 177 -12.81 -20.16 -1.76
N LYS A 178 -13.95 -19.55 -1.40
CA LYS A 178 -15.29 -20.04 -1.79
C LYS A 178 -15.49 -19.94 -3.30
N TYR A 179 -15.11 -18.81 -3.91
CA TYR A 179 -15.23 -18.58 -5.35
C TYR A 179 -14.41 -19.58 -6.16
N ARG A 180 -13.15 -19.81 -5.75
CA ARG A 180 -12.26 -20.80 -6.35
C ARG A 180 -12.84 -22.22 -6.30
N LYS A 181 -13.31 -22.66 -5.13
CA LYS A 181 -13.99 -23.96 -4.97
C LYS A 181 -15.24 -24.07 -5.85
N SER A 182 -16.01 -22.98 -6.00
CA SER A 182 -17.19 -22.95 -6.87
C SER A 182 -16.81 -23.10 -8.35
N GLN A 183 -15.76 -22.40 -8.81
CA GLN A 183 -15.25 -22.54 -10.16
C GLN A 183 -14.69 -23.93 -10.44
N GLU A 184 -13.94 -24.52 -9.50
CA GLU A 184 -13.44 -25.89 -9.61
C GLU A 184 -14.60 -26.89 -9.74
N ARG A 185 -15.66 -26.76 -8.92
CA ARG A 185 -16.87 -27.60 -9.02
C ARG A 185 -17.56 -27.45 -10.37
N MET A 186 -17.72 -26.22 -10.84
CA MET A 186 -18.29 -25.94 -12.18
C MET A 186 -17.45 -26.59 -13.28
N ARG A 187 -16.13 -26.43 -13.25
CA ARG A 187 -15.20 -27.06 -14.20
C ARG A 187 -15.28 -28.59 -14.16
N HIS A 188 -15.28 -29.19 -12.97
CA HIS A 188 -15.45 -30.63 -12.82
C HIS A 188 -16.80 -31.11 -13.38
N ARG A 189 -17.88 -30.38 -13.13
CA ARG A 189 -19.23 -30.72 -13.59
C ARG A 189 -19.37 -30.59 -15.11
N THR A 190 -18.79 -29.56 -15.71
CA THR A 190 -18.73 -29.38 -17.17
C THR A 190 -17.86 -30.46 -17.82
N ARG A 191 -16.68 -30.76 -17.26
CA ARG A 191 -15.78 -31.80 -17.75
C ARG A 191 -16.41 -33.20 -17.67
N SER A 192 -17.15 -33.48 -16.60
CA SER A 192 -17.91 -34.73 -16.43
C SER A 192 -19.09 -34.85 -17.41
N ARG A 193 -19.77 -33.74 -17.72
CA ARG A 193 -20.79 -33.70 -18.79
C ARG A 193 -20.19 -33.97 -20.17
N ILE A 194 -19.07 -33.32 -20.51
CA ILE A 194 -18.36 -33.51 -21.79
C ILE A 194 -17.90 -34.98 -21.95
N TRP A 195 -17.37 -35.58 -20.88
CA TRP A 195 -16.96 -36.98 -20.91
C TRP A 195 -18.14 -37.95 -21.14
N LYS A 196 -19.30 -37.70 -20.51
CA LYS A 196 -20.52 -38.49 -20.72
C LYS A 196 -21.10 -38.34 -22.13
N SER A 197 -21.00 -37.16 -22.75
CA SER A 197 -21.44 -36.96 -24.14
C SER A 197 -20.49 -37.61 -25.16
N ASN A 198 -19.18 -37.65 -24.89
CA ASN A 198 -18.21 -38.31 -25.77
C ASN A 198 -18.34 -39.84 -25.72
N THR A 199 -18.44 -40.43 -24.53
CA THR A 199 -18.65 -41.89 -24.37
C THR A 199 -20.00 -42.36 -24.96
N GLY A 200 -21.05 -41.53 -24.86
CA GLY A 200 -22.34 -41.80 -25.50
C GLY A 200 -22.34 -41.64 -27.03
N SER A 201 -21.39 -40.90 -27.60
CA SER A 201 -21.25 -40.73 -29.06
C SER A 201 -20.28 -41.75 -29.68
N GLU A 202 -19.29 -42.23 -28.94
CA GLU A 202 -18.45 -43.37 -29.33
C GLU A 202 -19.25 -44.67 -29.39
N SER A 203 -20.13 -44.92 -28.41
CA SER A 203 -21.01 -46.10 -28.40
C SER A 203 -22.01 -46.12 -29.57
N LYS A 204 -22.45 -44.95 -30.05
CA LYS A 204 -23.28 -44.81 -31.26
C LYS A 204 -22.49 -44.95 -32.57
N ARG A 205 -21.18 -44.64 -32.56
CA ARG A 205 -20.33 -44.74 -33.75
C ARG A 205 -19.98 -46.20 -34.08
N CYS A 206 -19.82 -47.05 -33.06
CA CYS A 206 -19.61 -48.49 -33.24
C CYS A 206 -20.83 -49.27 -33.74
N PHE A 207 -22.03 -48.67 -33.74
CA PHE A 207 -23.27 -49.36 -34.15
C PHE A 207 -23.67 -49.11 -35.63
N ASN A 208 -22.96 -48.22 -36.34
CA ASN A 208 -23.29 -47.79 -37.70
C ASN A 208 -22.14 -48.06 -38.70
N GLU A 209 -21.55 -49.27 -38.67
CA GLU A 209 -20.75 -49.75 -39.81
C GLU A 209 -21.65 -50.50 -40.81
N PRO A 210 -21.66 -50.12 -42.10
CA PRO A 210 -22.41 -50.86 -43.11
C PRO A 210 -21.71 -52.19 -43.43
N LYS A 211 -22.44 -53.31 -43.29
CA LYS A 211 -21.99 -54.64 -43.70
C LYS A 211 -21.66 -54.64 -45.20
N LYS A 212 -20.40 -54.93 -45.55
CA LYS A 212 -19.99 -55.15 -46.94
C LYS A 212 -20.66 -56.43 -47.49
N PRO A 213 -21.10 -56.44 -48.77
CA PRO A 213 -21.73 -57.62 -49.35
C PRO A 213 -20.71 -58.74 -49.56
N VAL A 214 -21.15 -59.97 -49.27
CA VAL A 214 -20.42 -61.22 -49.46
C VAL A 214 -20.35 -61.53 -50.96
N GLY A 215 -19.18 -61.35 -51.57
CA GLY A 215 -18.87 -61.78 -52.93
C GLY A 215 -18.10 -63.10 -52.91
N ASN A 216 -18.70 -64.12 -53.50
CA ASN A 216 -18.24 -65.51 -53.53
C ASN A 216 -17.08 -65.70 -54.54
N SER A 217 -16.01 -66.37 -54.08
CA SER A 217 -15.08 -67.26 -54.80
C SER A 217 -14.57 -66.90 -56.22
N ARG A 218 -13.24 -66.71 -56.33
CA ARG A 218 -12.42 -67.57 -57.22
C ARG A 218 -10.94 -67.55 -56.85
N VAL A 219 -10.45 -68.75 -56.56
CA VAL A 219 -9.05 -69.17 -56.48
C VAL A 219 -8.39 -69.04 -57.85
N SER A 220 -7.14 -68.57 -57.92
CA SER A 220 -6.16 -68.97 -58.94
C SER A 220 -4.74 -68.71 -58.43
N VAL A 221 -3.92 -69.74 -58.56
CA VAL A 221 -2.53 -69.91 -58.13
C VAL A 221 -1.65 -69.92 -59.40
N PHE A 222 -0.37 -69.54 -59.27
CA PHE A 222 0.72 -69.62 -60.27
C PHE A 222 0.57 -68.64 -61.46
N ASN A 223 1.60 -67.92 -61.93
CA ASN A 223 3.05 -68.09 -61.91
C ASN A 223 3.71 -66.70 -61.93
#